data_AF-A0A1B6JIB2-F1
#
_entry.id   AF-A0A1B6JIB2-F1
#
_cell.length_a   1.000
_cell.length_b   1.000
_cell.length_c   1.000
_cell.angle_alpha   90.00
_cell.angle_beta   90.00
_cell.angle_gamma   90.00
#
_symmetry.space_group_name_H-M   'P 1'
#
loop_
_entity.id
_entity.type
_entity.pdbx_description
1 polymer ?
#
loop_
_entity_poly.entity_id
_entity_poly.type
_entity_poly.pdbx_seq_one_letter_code
_entity_poly.pdbx_strand_id
1 'polypeptide(L)'
;QQVLPQYLHNKLQSEDLIEPQSSALAKLCAYCIFATSISSGSSNSKSLKRSRHQMEAEDLEELCPASKILRLDSSSSPDAALMFLTSGNKESSSPPLQEPLSSALKEVFKALSVIAERTAHVSQQTHFVFRLLEYIVRCGKDRARPVLQGMPNTLVPCLVRALPDLFTTDLILRLYDISTKNGRFATARDLCLLRNMKMRNST
;
A
#
# COMPACT_ATOMS: atom_id res chain seq x y z
N GLN A 1 -35.56 -34.15 15.83
CA GLN A 1 -34.30 -34.29 15.06
C GLN A 1 -33.77 -32.90 14.77
N GLN A 2 -32.75 -32.45 15.51
CA GLN A 2 -32.07 -31.18 15.22
C GLN A 2 -31.05 -31.45 14.11
N VAL A 3 -31.36 -31.06 12.89
CA VAL A 3 -30.39 -31.07 11.79
C VAL A 3 -29.48 -29.86 12.01
N LEU A 4 -28.41 -30.06 12.79
CA LEU A 4 -27.37 -29.05 12.92
C LEU A 4 -26.69 -28.90 11.55
N PRO A 5 -26.53 -27.68 11.00
CA PRO A 5 -26.01 -27.47 9.65
C PRO A 5 -24.70 -28.24 9.42
N GLN A 6 -24.60 -29.00 8.31
CA GLN A 6 -23.42 -29.79 7.94
C GLN A 6 -22.11 -28.97 7.90
N TYR A 7 -22.24 -27.66 7.70
CA TYR A 7 -21.16 -26.68 7.78
C TYR A 7 -20.41 -26.67 9.12
N LEU A 8 -21.07 -26.98 10.24
CA LEU A 8 -20.42 -27.10 11.55
C LEU A 8 -19.63 -28.40 11.73
N HIS A 9 -19.84 -29.40 10.86
CA HIS A 9 -19.16 -30.68 10.93
C HIS A 9 -17.91 -30.75 10.04
N ASN A 10 -17.76 -29.83 9.09
CA ASN A 10 -16.64 -29.82 8.18
C ASN A 10 -15.57 -28.83 8.68
N LYS A 11 -14.51 -29.35 9.32
CA LYS A 11 -13.38 -28.54 9.83
C LYS A 11 -12.69 -27.67 8.76
N LEU A 12 -12.81 -28.04 7.48
CA LEU A 12 -12.27 -27.26 6.36
C LEU A 12 -13.20 -26.11 5.95
N GLN A 13 -14.52 -26.25 6.13
CA GLN A 13 -15.49 -25.20 5.83
C GLN A 13 -15.89 -24.39 7.08
N SER A 14 -15.54 -24.85 8.28
CA SER A 14 -15.76 -24.10 9.51
C SER A 14 -14.92 -22.82 9.54
N GLU A 15 -13.73 -22.79 8.93
CA GLU A 15 -12.97 -21.55 8.76
C GLU A 15 -13.65 -20.56 7.82
N ASP A 16 -14.32 -21.04 6.77
CA ASP A 16 -15.13 -20.19 5.87
C ASP A 16 -16.41 -19.67 6.57
N LEU A 17 -16.93 -20.39 7.58
CA LEU A 17 -18.00 -19.89 8.45
C LEU A 17 -17.53 -18.87 9.48
N ILE A 18 -16.24 -18.86 9.85
CA ILE A 18 -15.69 -17.95 10.85
C ILE A 18 -15.50 -16.51 10.32
N GLU A 19 -15.65 -16.24 9.02
CA GLU A 19 -16.38 -15.06 8.50
C GLU A 19 -16.07 -14.70 7.03
N PRO A 20 -17.10 -14.58 6.17
CA PRO A 20 -16.97 -13.83 4.91
C PRO A 20 -16.88 -12.30 5.13
N GLN A 21 -17.39 -11.77 6.25
CA GLN A 21 -17.55 -10.32 6.45
C GLN A 21 -16.23 -9.58 6.75
N SER A 22 -15.39 -10.07 7.65
CA SER A 22 -14.11 -9.41 7.96
C SER A 22 -13.13 -9.41 6.79
N SER A 23 -13.07 -10.50 6.02
CA SER A 23 -12.25 -10.58 4.80
C SER A 23 -12.75 -9.63 3.70
N ALA A 24 -14.07 -9.58 3.48
CA ALA A 24 -14.67 -8.65 2.52
C ALA A 24 -14.46 -7.18 2.93
N LEU A 25 -14.62 -6.86 4.22
CA LEU A 25 -14.35 -5.53 4.76
C LEU A 25 -12.87 -5.16 4.61
N ALA A 26 -11.95 -6.05 4.99
CA ALA A 26 -10.52 -5.83 4.84
C ALA A 26 -10.13 -5.56 3.38
N LYS A 27 -10.70 -6.34 2.45
CA LYS A 27 -10.51 -6.16 1.02
C LYS A 27 -11.05 -4.80 0.55
N LEU A 28 -12.26 -4.43 0.96
CA LEU A 28 -12.86 -3.13 0.65
C LEU A 28 -12.00 -1.98 1.19
N CYS A 29 -11.56 -2.05 2.45
CA CYS A 29 -10.66 -1.08 3.07
C CYS A 29 -9.37 -0.91 2.26
N ALA A 30 -8.72 -2.02 1.87
CA ALA A 30 -7.52 -1.97 1.03
C ALA A 30 -7.79 -1.26 -0.30
N TYR A 31 -8.90 -1.57 -0.99
CA TYR A 31 -9.28 -0.87 -2.22
C TYR A 31 -9.55 0.62 -1.99
N CYS A 32 -10.23 1.00 -0.91
CA CYS A 32 -10.47 2.40 -0.57
C CYS A 32 -9.16 3.17 -0.35
N ILE A 33 -8.20 2.55 0.35
CA ILE A 33 -6.87 3.14 0.58
C ILE A 33 -6.17 3.38 -0.76
N PHE A 34 -6.14 2.38 -1.64
CA PHE A 34 -5.50 2.52 -2.94
C PHE A 34 -6.23 3.50 -3.86
N ALA A 35 -7.55 3.44 -3.94
CA ALA A 35 -8.36 4.36 -4.73
C ALA A 35 -8.13 5.82 -4.30
N THR A 36 -8.10 6.06 -2.98
CA THR A 36 -7.79 7.39 -2.43
C THR A 36 -6.37 7.82 -2.77
N SER A 37 -5.38 6.93 -2.62
CA SER A 37 -3.98 7.23 -2.97
C SER A 37 -3.80 7.60 -4.45
N ILE A 38 -4.58 6.99 -5.35
CA ILE A 38 -4.58 7.27 -6.78
C ILE A 38 -5.27 8.61 -7.06
N SER A 39 -6.41 8.86 -6.42
CA SER A 39 -7.19 10.09 -6.59
C SER A 39 -6.41 11.34 -6.16
N SER A 40 -5.72 11.27 -5.01
CA SER A 40 -4.86 12.35 -4.52
C SER A 40 -3.70 12.67 -5.48
N GLY A 41 -3.21 11.68 -6.23
CA GLY A 41 -2.19 11.91 -7.25
C GLY A 41 -2.70 12.59 -8.53
N SER A 42 -4.01 12.51 -8.81
CA SER A 42 -4.61 13.06 -10.04
C SER A 42 -5.18 14.48 -9.88
N SER A 43 -5.51 14.90 -8.65
CA SER A 43 -6.15 16.20 -8.37
C SER A 43 -5.20 17.41 -8.49
N ASN A 44 -3.88 17.21 -8.45
CA ASN A 44 -2.92 18.32 -8.52
C ASN A 44 -2.68 18.90 -9.93
N SER A 45 -3.39 18.43 -10.97
CA SER A 45 -3.19 18.92 -12.36
C SER A 45 -4.30 19.81 -12.93
N LYS A 46 -5.40 20.10 -12.21
CA LYS A 46 -6.57 20.77 -12.81
C LYS A 46 -7.23 21.90 -12.01
N SER A 47 -6.51 22.56 -11.09
CA SER A 47 -7.05 23.71 -10.34
C SER A 47 -6.67 25.10 -10.89
N LEU A 48 -6.10 25.19 -12.09
CA LEU A 48 -5.91 26.47 -12.80
C LEU A 48 -6.75 26.45 -14.08
N LYS A 49 -8.04 26.77 -13.97
CA LYS A 49 -8.93 27.35 -15.01
C LYS A 49 -10.39 27.15 -14.63
N ARG A 50 -10.90 28.02 -13.78
CA ARG A 50 -12.26 28.56 -13.90
C ARG A 50 -12.22 29.98 -13.33
N SER A 51 -11.54 30.85 -14.07
CA SER A 51 -11.76 32.29 -13.95
C SER A 51 -13.21 32.55 -14.37
N ARG A 52 -13.96 33.14 -13.44
CA ARG A 52 -15.38 33.45 -13.55
C ARG A 52 -15.56 34.61 -14.52
N HIS A 53 -16.03 34.27 -15.71
CA HIS A 53 -16.88 35.03 -16.63
C HIS A 53 -17.23 36.48 -16.21
N GLN A 54 -16.71 37.46 -16.96
CA GLN A 54 -17.29 38.80 -17.09
C GLN A 54 -17.13 39.27 -18.54
N MET A 55 -18.28 39.54 -19.19
CA MET A 55 -18.54 40.37 -20.39
C MET A 55 -17.51 41.51 -20.56
N GLU A 56 -17.12 41.99 -21.74
CA GLU A 56 -17.83 42.25 -23.01
C GLU A 56 -16.80 42.74 -24.05
N ALA A 57 -17.20 42.80 -25.32
CA ALA A 57 -16.64 43.58 -26.45
C ALA A 57 -16.12 42.73 -27.64
N GLU A 58 -16.92 42.83 -28.71
CA GLU A 58 -16.67 42.45 -30.10
C GLU A 58 -15.36 43.07 -30.63
N ASP A 59 -14.55 42.30 -31.36
CA ASP A 59 -14.31 42.48 -32.81
C ASP A 59 -13.13 41.63 -33.31
N LEU A 60 -13.26 41.21 -34.57
CA LEU A 60 -12.20 40.88 -35.53
C LEU A 60 -11.49 39.50 -35.47
N GLU A 61 -11.58 38.82 -36.62
CA GLU A 61 -10.72 37.75 -37.12
C GLU A 61 -9.24 37.91 -36.75
N GLU A 62 -8.49 36.80 -36.65
CA GLU A 62 -7.12 36.63 -37.19
C GLU A 62 -6.30 35.57 -36.40
N LEU A 63 -6.03 34.46 -37.09
CA LEU A 63 -4.91 33.51 -36.99
C LEU A 63 -4.57 32.75 -35.68
N CYS A 64 -4.53 31.43 -35.86
CA CYS A 64 -3.89 30.43 -34.99
C CYS A 64 -2.44 30.81 -34.62
N PRO A 65 -1.98 30.64 -33.37
CA PRO A 65 -0.56 30.83 -33.07
C PRO A 65 0.26 29.61 -33.53
N ALA A 66 1.14 29.90 -34.49
CA ALA A 66 2.10 29.07 -35.17
C ALA A 66 2.90 28.08 -34.30
N SER A 67 2.98 26.82 -34.76
CA SER A 67 4.02 25.86 -34.40
C SER A 67 5.37 26.36 -34.92
N LYS A 68 6.27 26.82 -34.05
CA LYS A 68 7.65 27.14 -34.44
C LYS A 68 8.53 25.90 -34.28
N ILE A 69 8.72 25.17 -35.38
CA ILE A 69 9.82 24.21 -35.57
C ILE A 69 11.02 24.96 -36.20
N LEU A 70 12.21 24.46 -35.86
CA LEU A 70 13.50 24.61 -36.53
C LEU A 70 14.32 25.87 -36.23
N ARG A 71 15.41 25.67 -35.46
CA ARG A 71 16.70 26.29 -35.80
C ARG A 71 17.80 25.24 -35.67
N LEU A 72 18.29 24.82 -36.84
CA LEU A 72 19.51 24.07 -37.06
C LEU A 72 20.65 25.10 -37.08
N ASP A 73 21.64 24.97 -36.21
CA ASP A 73 22.97 25.52 -36.49
C ASP A 73 24.05 24.66 -35.84
N SER A 74 25.14 24.51 -36.58
CA SER A 74 26.22 23.56 -36.42
C SER A 74 27.52 24.31 -36.18
N SER A 75 28.04 24.28 -34.95
CA SER A 75 29.48 24.47 -34.69
C SER A 75 29.87 24.17 -33.25
N SER A 76 30.69 23.13 -33.09
CA SER A 76 31.80 23.00 -32.13
C SER A 76 31.56 23.22 -30.61
N SER A 77 31.36 22.11 -29.88
CA SER A 77 32.00 21.84 -28.57
C SER A 77 31.69 20.40 -28.13
N PRO A 78 32.69 19.54 -27.83
CA PRO A 78 32.47 18.12 -27.50
C PRO A 78 32.19 17.83 -26.02
N ASP A 79 31.73 18.80 -25.21
CA ASP A 79 31.56 18.58 -23.76
C ASP A 79 30.10 18.59 -23.26
N ALA A 80 29.11 18.89 -24.11
CA ALA A 80 27.70 18.93 -23.70
C ALA A 80 26.93 17.61 -23.91
N ALA A 81 27.48 16.66 -24.68
CA ALA A 81 26.79 15.41 -25.03
C ALA A 81 26.82 14.34 -23.91
N LEU A 82 27.65 14.51 -22.88
CA LEU A 82 27.81 13.54 -21.79
C LEU A 82 26.82 13.75 -20.63
N MET A 83 26.09 14.86 -20.59
CA MET A 83 25.08 15.11 -19.55
C MET A 83 23.71 14.49 -19.83
N PHE A 84 23.45 14.00 -21.05
CA PHE A 84 22.18 13.35 -21.36
C PHE A 84 22.16 11.84 -21.03
N LEU A 85 23.33 11.23 -20.76
CA LEU A 85 23.47 9.79 -20.55
C LEU A 85 23.59 9.36 -19.07
N THR A 86 23.55 10.29 -18.12
CA THR A 86 23.76 9.99 -16.68
C THR A 86 22.54 10.18 -15.79
N SER A 87 21.36 10.48 -16.32
CA SER A 87 20.10 10.40 -15.55
C SER A 87 19.43 9.02 -15.67
N GLY A 88 20.26 7.98 -15.61
CA GLY A 88 19.87 6.59 -15.43
C GLY A 88 19.89 6.21 -13.95
N ASN A 89 19.08 6.88 -13.13
CA ASN A 89 18.72 6.35 -11.81
C ASN A 89 17.35 6.91 -11.42
N LYS A 90 16.30 6.44 -12.09
CA LYS A 90 14.98 6.39 -11.47
C LYS A 90 15.09 5.41 -10.31
N GLU A 91 15.58 5.90 -9.18
CA GLU A 91 15.22 5.31 -7.90
C GLU A 91 13.72 5.05 -7.97
N SER A 92 13.32 3.86 -7.59
CA SER A 92 11.93 3.45 -7.44
C SER A 92 11.28 4.20 -6.26
N SER A 93 11.33 5.53 -6.28
CA SER A 93 10.61 6.40 -5.39
C SER A 93 9.18 6.44 -5.89
N SER A 94 8.43 5.41 -5.52
CA SER A 94 6.98 5.55 -5.43
C SER A 94 6.71 6.87 -4.69
N PRO A 95 5.96 7.82 -5.28
CA PRO A 95 5.78 9.14 -4.68
C PRO A 95 5.24 8.99 -3.26
N PRO A 96 5.73 9.80 -2.30
CA PRO A 96 5.28 9.71 -0.92
C PRO A 96 3.77 9.91 -0.85
N LEU A 97 3.12 9.16 0.03
CA LEU A 97 1.68 9.25 0.22
C LEU A 97 1.32 10.68 0.68
N GLN A 98 0.44 11.36 -0.04
CA GLN A 98 0.06 12.73 0.30
C GLN A 98 -0.80 12.77 1.57
N GLU A 99 -0.72 13.88 2.29
CA GLU A 99 -1.68 14.22 3.34
C GLU A 99 -3.08 14.45 2.74
N PRO A 100 -4.17 14.20 3.49
CA PRO A 100 -4.24 13.75 4.89
C PRO A 100 -4.14 12.22 5.07
N LEU A 101 -4.06 11.46 3.96
CA LEU A 101 -4.14 9.99 3.96
C LEU A 101 -3.01 9.34 4.76
N SER A 102 -1.79 9.86 4.65
CA SER A 102 -0.62 9.36 5.39
C SER A 102 -0.79 9.45 6.92
N SER A 103 -1.43 10.53 7.41
CA SER A 103 -1.70 10.72 8.84
C SER A 103 -2.81 9.78 9.32
N ALA A 104 -3.93 9.72 8.60
CA ALA A 104 -5.04 8.83 8.92
C ALA A 104 -4.61 7.35 8.96
N LEU A 105 -3.75 6.92 8.01
CA LEU A 105 -3.22 5.57 8.00
C LEU A 105 -2.36 5.26 9.23
N LYS A 106 -1.53 6.19 9.68
CA LYS A 106 -0.73 6.00 10.91
C LYS A 106 -1.64 5.81 12.13
N GLU A 107 -2.72 6.59 12.24
CA GLU A 107 -3.70 6.42 13.31
C GLU A 107 -4.41 5.06 13.23
N VAL A 108 -4.81 4.65 12.02
CA VAL A 108 -5.40 3.33 11.78
C VAL A 108 -4.43 2.23 12.20
N PHE A 109 -3.16 2.26 11.77
CA PHE A 109 -2.19 1.24 12.16
C PHE A 109 -1.90 1.23 13.67
N LYS A 110 -1.93 2.39 14.32
CA LYS A 110 -1.83 2.48 15.78
C LYS A 110 -3.02 1.81 16.46
N ALA A 111 -4.24 2.06 16.00
CA ALA A 111 -5.45 1.39 16.51
C ALA A 111 -5.40 -0.13 16.27
N LEU A 112 -4.96 -0.57 15.09
CA LEU A 112 -4.76 -1.98 14.77
C LEU A 112 -3.69 -2.64 15.66
N SER A 113 -2.64 -1.91 16.04
CA SER A 113 -1.60 -2.41 16.95
C SER A 113 -2.13 -2.61 18.37
N VAL A 114 -2.97 -1.70 18.86
CA VAL A 114 -3.65 -1.87 20.15
C VAL A 114 -4.55 -3.11 20.14
N ILE A 115 -5.25 -3.38 19.04
CA ILE A 115 -6.06 -4.59 18.88
C ILE A 115 -5.17 -5.83 18.89
N ALA A 116 -4.09 -5.83 18.10
CA ALA A 116 -3.17 -6.98 18.02
C ALA A 116 -2.44 -7.27 19.34
N GLU A 117 -2.18 -6.26 20.17
CA GLU A 117 -1.48 -6.39 21.44
C GLU A 117 -2.40 -6.75 22.62
N ARG A 118 -3.64 -6.25 22.66
CA ARG A 118 -4.56 -6.46 23.79
C ARG A 118 -5.16 -7.86 23.85
N THR A 119 -5.16 -8.59 22.75
CA THR A 119 -5.91 -9.84 22.69
C THR A 119 -5.05 -10.99 23.21
N ALA A 120 -5.29 -11.42 24.46
CA ALA A 120 -4.66 -12.59 25.07
C ALA A 120 -4.97 -13.91 24.32
N HIS A 121 -6.02 -13.89 23.50
CA HIS A 121 -6.46 -14.98 22.64
C HIS A 121 -6.66 -14.48 21.21
N VAL A 122 -6.58 -15.39 20.23
CA VAL A 122 -6.87 -15.05 18.84
C VAL A 122 -8.35 -14.69 18.71
N SER A 123 -8.65 -13.44 18.34
CA SER A 123 -10.00 -12.96 18.07
C SER A 123 -10.24 -12.67 16.60
N GLN A 124 -11.50 -12.55 16.21
CA GLN A 124 -11.93 -12.10 14.89
C GLN A 124 -11.32 -10.73 14.51
N GLN A 125 -11.13 -9.82 15.48
CA GLN A 125 -10.47 -8.54 15.25
C GLN A 125 -8.99 -8.71 14.88
N THR A 126 -8.31 -9.69 15.48
CA THR A 126 -6.92 -10.02 15.15
C THR A 126 -6.82 -10.59 13.73
N HIS A 127 -7.77 -11.46 13.33
CA HIS A 127 -7.88 -11.95 11.96
C HIS A 127 -8.16 -10.82 10.96
N PHE A 128 -9.05 -9.88 11.28
CA PHE A 128 -9.30 -8.70 10.44
C PHE A 128 -8.01 -7.91 10.19
N VAL A 129 -7.23 -7.64 11.24
CA VAL A 129 -5.95 -6.92 11.12
C VAL A 129 -5.00 -7.66 10.17
N PHE A 130 -4.86 -8.98 10.34
CA PHE A 130 -4.06 -9.81 9.44
C PHE A 130 -4.56 -9.74 7.99
N ARG A 131 -5.86 -9.94 7.76
CA ARG A 131 -6.46 -9.90 6.41
C ARG A 131 -6.27 -8.56 5.74
N LEU A 132 -6.38 -7.45 6.49
CA LEU A 132 -6.15 -6.11 5.97
C LEU A 132 -4.71 -5.94 5.48
N LEU A 133 -3.72 -6.34 6.28
CA LEU A 133 -2.32 -6.30 5.88
C LEU A 133 -2.04 -7.19 4.66
N GLU A 134 -2.61 -8.40 4.66
CA GLU A 134 -2.52 -9.34 3.53
C GLU A 134 -3.07 -8.72 2.24
N TYR A 135 -4.26 -8.12 2.28
CA TYR A 135 -4.86 -7.48 1.10
C TYR A 135 -4.12 -6.22 0.66
N ILE A 136 -3.59 -5.41 1.59
CA ILE A 136 -2.76 -4.25 1.23
C ILE A 136 -1.56 -4.72 0.41
N VAL A 137 -0.88 -5.78 0.84
CA VAL A 137 0.27 -6.35 0.13
C VAL A 137 -0.13 -7.01 -1.19
N ARG A 138 -1.15 -7.86 -1.18
CA ARG A 138 -1.59 -8.62 -2.37
C ARG A 138 -2.15 -7.72 -3.47
N CYS A 139 -2.94 -6.71 -3.11
CA CYS A 139 -3.56 -5.81 -4.08
C CYS A 139 -2.62 -4.65 -4.49
N GLY A 140 -1.77 -4.18 -3.57
CA GLY A 140 -0.96 -2.98 -3.77
C GLY A 140 0.27 -3.16 -4.64
N LYS A 141 0.88 -4.36 -4.67
CA LYS A 141 2.18 -4.62 -5.33
C LYS A 141 3.19 -3.50 -5.01
N ASP A 142 3.65 -2.73 -5.99
CA ASP A 142 4.60 -1.63 -5.82
C ASP A 142 4.04 -0.44 -5.03
N ARG A 143 2.72 -0.25 -5.05
CA ARG A 143 2.03 0.84 -4.32
C ARG A 143 1.77 0.50 -2.85
N ALA A 144 2.01 -0.74 -2.42
CA ALA A 144 1.85 -1.13 -1.02
C ALA A 144 2.90 -0.46 -0.14
N ARG A 145 4.11 -0.18 -0.66
CA ARG A 145 5.23 0.33 0.15
C ARG A 145 4.94 1.69 0.78
N PRO A 146 4.49 2.74 0.04
CA PRO A 146 4.12 4.01 0.66
C PRO A 146 3.00 3.90 1.70
N VAL A 147 2.06 2.95 1.51
CA VAL A 147 0.96 2.72 2.44
C VAL A 147 1.46 2.10 3.74
N LEU A 148 2.43 1.18 3.68
CA LEU A 148 2.95 0.45 4.83
C LEU A 148 4.01 1.23 5.64
N GLN A 149 4.54 2.34 5.13
CA GLN A 149 5.56 3.15 5.84
C GLN A 149 5.11 3.66 7.22
N GLY A 150 3.81 3.80 7.46
CA GLY A 150 3.25 4.23 8.74
C GLY A 150 3.02 3.12 9.77
N MET A 151 3.37 1.88 9.45
CA MET A 151 3.05 0.73 10.29
C MET A 151 3.99 0.60 11.50
N PRO A 152 3.48 0.40 12.73
CA PRO A 152 4.29 0.13 13.90
C PRO A 152 5.09 -1.18 13.79
N ASN A 153 6.36 -1.15 14.22
CA ASN A 153 7.27 -2.31 14.17
C ASN A 153 6.87 -3.47 15.12
N THR A 154 5.90 -3.26 16.00
CA THR A 154 5.34 -4.28 16.91
C THR A 154 4.18 -5.04 16.29
N LEU A 155 3.48 -4.46 15.31
CA LEU A 155 2.24 -5.02 14.76
C LEU A 155 2.46 -6.41 14.14
N VAL A 156 3.40 -6.54 13.20
CA VAL A 156 3.68 -7.81 12.52
C VAL A 156 4.16 -8.89 13.50
N PRO A 157 5.10 -8.64 14.43
CA PRO A 157 5.48 -9.63 15.45
C PRO A 157 4.33 -10.08 16.35
N CYS A 158 3.42 -9.19 16.73
CA CYS A 158 2.25 -9.53 17.53
C CYS A 158 1.34 -10.49 16.74
N LEU A 159 1.08 -10.18 15.47
CA LEU A 159 0.29 -11.04 14.59
C LEU A 159 0.97 -12.37 14.28
N VAL A 160 2.29 -12.40 14.10
CA VAL A 160 3.04 -13.67 13.87
C VAL A 160 2.97 -14.59 15.09
N ARG A 161 2.98 -14.03 16.31
CA ARG A 161 2.81 -14.83 17.54
C ARG A 161 1.38 -15.37 17.69
N ALA A 162 0.39 -14.55 17.33
CA ALA A 162 -1.02 -14.91 17.45
C ALA A 162 -1.47 -15.89 16.34
N LEU A 163 -1.00 -15.69 15.11
CA LEU A 163 -1.50 -16.35 13.90
C LEU A 163 -0.36 -16.94 13.02
N PRO A 164 0.54 -17.78 13.57
CA PRO A 164 1.73 -18.24 12.85
C PRO A 164 1.42 -19.04 11.57
N ASP A 165 0.28 -19.75 11.54
CA ASP A 165 -0.08 -20.63 10.44
C ASP A 165 -0.55 -19.86 9.19
N LEU A 166 -1.07 -18.64 9.39
CA LEU A 166 -1.51 -17.77 8.30
C LEU A 166 -0.34 -17.01 7.64
N PHE A 167 0.79 -16.89 8.32
CA PHE A 167 1.97 -16.21 7.77
C PHE A 167 2.82 -17.13 6.90
N THR A 168 3.17 -16.60 5.73
CA THR A 168 4.15 -17.19 4.82
C THR A 168 5.41 -16.32 4.77
N THR A 169 6.55 -16.93 4.42
CA THR A 169 7.81 -16.21 4.20
C THR A 169 7.64 -15.10 3.16
N ASP A 170 6.91 -15.39 2.09
CA ASP A 170 6.62 -14.46 1.01
C ASP A 170 5.76 -13.26 1.47
N LEU A 171 4.77 -13.48 2.35
CA LEU A 171 4.00 -12.38 2.92
C LEU A 171 4.88 -11.44 3.76
N ILE A 172 5.74 -11.99 4.63
CA ILE A 172 6.65 -11.19 5.48
C ILE A 172 7.61 -10.37 4.61
N LEU A 173 8.18 -10.97 3.56
CA LEU A 173 9.09 -10.28 2.64
C LEU A 173 8.45 -9.07 1.95
N ARG A 174 7.15 -9.15 1.66
CA ARG A 174 6.41 -8.06 1.01
C ARG A 174 5.87 -7.01 1.97
N LEU A 175 5.80 -7.29 3.27
CA LEU A 175 5.40 -6.32 4.29
C LEU A 175 6.50 -5.29 4.59
N TYR A 176 7.75 -5.62 4.29
CA TYR A 176 8.93 -4.80 4.61
C TYR A 176 9.68 -4.35 3.37
N ASP A 177 10.39 -3.23 3.50
CA ASP A 177 11.29 -2.74 2.46
C ASP A 177 12.72 -3.26 2.65
N ILE A 178 13.04 -4.36 1.96
CA ILE A 178 14.36 -5.01 1.98
C ILE A 178 15.50 -4.18 1.36
N SER A 179 15.19 -3.08 0.66
CA SER A 179 16.22 -2.16 0.17
C SER A 179 16.90 -1.40 1.31
N THR A 180 16.16 -1.16 2.39
CA THR A 180 16.64 -0.42 3.57
C THR A 180 17.30 -1.34 4.59
N LYS A 181 18.30 -0.84 5.33
CA LYS A 181 18.94 -1.60 6.43
C LYS A 181 17.92 -2.00 7.50
N ASN A 182 17.04 -1.07 7.88
CA ASN A 182 16.02 -1.30 8.89
C ASN A 182 15.00 -2.35 8.44
N GLY A 183 14.53 -2.30 7.19
CA GLY A 183 13.60 -3.29 6.66
C GLY A 183 14.23 -4.69 6.59
N ARG A 184 15.51 -4.82 6.21
CA ARG A 184 16.22 -6.12 6.28
C ARG A 184 16.28 -6.67 7.70
N PHE A 185 16.62 -5.83 8.68
CA PHE A 185 16.68 -6.24 10.08
C PHE A 185 15.30 -6.68 10.60
N ALA A 186 14.26 -5.89 10.36
CA ALA A 186 12.89 -6.22 10.76
C ALA A 186 12.40 -7.52 10.10
N THR A 187 12.66 -7.69 8.80
CA THR A 187 12.33 -8.91 8.05
C THR A 187 13.02 -10.13 8.66
N ALA A 188 14.34 -10.06 8.89
CA ALA A 188 15.09 -11.18 9.45
C ALA A 188 14.60 -11.57 10.85
N ARG A 189 14.32 -10.58 11.70
CA ARG A 189 13.74 -10.79 13.04
C ARG A 189 12.40 -11.52 12.96
N ASP A 190 11.52 -11.08 12.07
CA ASP A 190 10.15 -11.61 11.98
C ASP A 190 10.09 -12.97 11.28
N LEU A 191 10.99 -13.23 10.32
CA LEU A 191 11.19 -14.56 9.75
C LEU A 191 11.72 -15.56 10.78
N CYS A 192 12.68 -15.13 11.61
CA CYS A 192 13.19 -15.94 12.71
C CYS A 192 12.08 -16.27 13.71
N LEU A 193 11.27 -15.27 14.07
CA LEU A 193 10.10 -15.45 14.92
C LEU A 193 9.10 -16.45 14.33
N LEU A 194 8.73 -16.29 13.04
CA LEU A 194 7.81 -17.19 12.35
C LEU A 194 8.31 -18.64 12.40
N ARG A 195 9.60 -18.85 12.10
CA ARG A 195 10.24 -20.17 12.19
C ARG A 195 10.08 -20.76 13.59
N ASN A 196 10.40 -19.98 14.62
CA ASN A 196 10.31 -20.43 16.01
C ASN A 196 8.86 -20.78 16.42
N MET A 197 7.87 -20.02 15.96
CA MET A 197 6.45 -20.33 16.23
C MET A 197 6.03 -21.62 15.54
N LYS A 198 6.39 -21.81 14.27
CA LYS A 198 6.06 -23.04 13.51
C LYS A 198 6.71 -24.28 14.09
N MET A 199 7.97 -24.18 14.54
CA MET A 199 8.66 -25.28 15.21
C MET A 199 7.99 -25.68 16.52
N ARG A 200 7.54 -24.70 17.33
CA ARG A 200 6.84 -24.96 18.59
C ARG A 200 5.46 -25.59 18.40
N ASN A 201 4.75 -25.23 17.32
CA ASN A 201 3.42 -25.78 17.04
C ASN A 201 3.48 -27.16 16.37
N SER A 202 4.67 -27.64 15.97
CA SER A 202 4.88 -28.95 15.32
C SER A 202 5.28 -30.06 16.30
N THR A 203 5.43 -29.73 17.59
CA THR A 203 5.73 -30.65 18.70
C THR A 203 4.51 -30.80 19.60
#